data_AF-A0A4R5E5Y7-F1
#
_entry.id   AF-A0A4R5E5Y7-F1
#
_cell.length_a   1.000
_cell.length_b   1.000
_cell.length_c   1.000
_cell.angle_alpha   90.00
_cell.angle_beta   90.00
_cell.angle_gamma   90.00
#
_symmetry.space_group_name_H-M   'P 1'
#
loop_
_entity.id
_entity.type
_entity.pdbx_description
1 polymer ?
#
loop_
_entity_poly.entity_id
_entity_poly.type
_entity_poly.pdbx_seq_one_letter_code
_entity_poly.pdbx_strand_id
1 'polypeptide(L)'
;MGDAMTTFGDKLRELMAERQISQRALADLVPCNDGFLSRVARDLKAPSEDMAARLDDVLGAGGSLAALRHRRTTSASEDVLALAAWLEATNIGDGAVGYFQTATRRLAYDYPRQPPLAVLREAQTLQRHVTGVLRGGRQRLTQTQALLGISAELFALISLLAGDVGRYRLADTYGYAAWTCAQETDSDAARALVLCAQSKTARWEGFHANAADLARRGFEGAPAGERGRVLLAVSEATALQSRGDIPGAMEAMRRAQQVRDTDTVTDESADAWSCTRARQAAYALQVGLGARDPSAMLRSVAEADDAWADGDQWVYGTWAQVRIGAAIAHVMSGDPEAAAAELDEVMALGSEYRVVTIIGRLAEIRRRLCNSRYKGDSRAVELCEKIRAFQAGSLEHKALTASEAP
;
A
#
# COMPACT_ATOMS: atom_id res chain seq x y z
N MET A 1 34.50 -53.25 21.28
CA MET A 1 34.59 -53.77 19.89
C MET A 1 33.23 -53.51 19.29
N GLY A 2 33.11 -52.48 18.44
CA GLY A 2 31.81 -52.00 17.95
C GLY A 2 31.19 -53.02 17.01
N ASP A 3 29.98 -53.48 17.34
CA ASP A 3 29.20 -54.37 16.50
C ASP A 3 28.83 -53.61 15.22
N ALA A 4 29.50 -53.93 14.11
CA ALA A 4 29.25 -53.28 12.83
C ALA A 4 27.86 -53.70 12.36
N MET A 5 26.88 -52.79 12.50
CA MET A 5 25.51 -53.00 12.04
C MET A 5 25.49 -53.43 10.58
N THR A 6 25.24 -54.71 10.32
CA THR A 6 25.15 -55.27 8.96
C THR A 6 24.18 -54.46 8.10
N THR A 7 24.65 -53.99 6.95
CA THR A 7 23.85 -53.25 5.98
C THR A 7 23.15 -54.22 5.01
N PHE A 8 22.20 -53.70 4.22
CA PHE A 8 21.51 -54.50 3.22
C PHE A 8 22.50 -55.05 2.17
N GLY A 9 23.43 -54.23 1.69
CA GLY A 9 24.45 -54.63 0.71
C GLY A 9 25.46 -55.63 1.26
N ASP A 10 25.87 -55.50 2.52
CA ASP A 10 26.75 -56.47 3.19
C ASP A 10 26.08 -57.84 3.31
N LYS A 11 24.82 -57.88 3.77
CA LYS A 11 24.07 -59.14 3.91
C LYS A 11 23.78 -59.79 2.56
N LEU A 12 23.48 -58.98 1.54
CA LEU A 12 23.27 -59.46 0.18
C LEU A 12 24.53 -60.15 -0.36
N ARG A 13 25.71 -59.55 -0.18
CA ARG A 13 26.98 -60.13 -0.65
C ARG A 13 27.36 -61.40 0.12
N GLU A 14 27.11 -61.44 1.42
CA GLU A 14 27.30 -62.63 2.26
C GLU A 14 26.44 -63.80 1.76
N LEU A 15 25.13 -63.58 1.58
CA LEU A 15 24.20 -64.60 1.09
C LEU A 15 24.54 -65.08 -0.32
N MET A 16 24.96 -64.18 -1.21
CA MET A 16 25.41 -64.56 -2.55
C MET A 16 26.64 -65.46 -2.51
N ALA A 17 27.59 -65.18 -1.60
CA ALA A 17 28.78 -65.99 -1.41
C ALA A 17 28.44 -67.37 -0.80
N GLU A 18 27.59 -67.41 0.22
CA GLU A 18 27.12 -68.66 0.86
C GLU A 18 26.38 -69.57 -0.13
N ARG A 19 25.59 -68.99 -1.04
CA ARG A 19 24.84 -69.72 -2.06
C ARG A 19 25.63 -69.97 -3.35
N GLN A 20 26.87 -69.46 -3.44
CA GLN A 20 27.71 -69.52 -4.64
C GLN A 20 27.04 -68.95 -5.91
N ILE A 21 26.20 -67.91 -5.75
CA ILE A 21 25.48 -67.26 -6.85
C ILE A 21 26.24 -66.00 -7.26
N SER A 22 26.61 -65.90 -8.54
CA SER A 22 27.21 -64.68 -9.08
C SER A 22 26.17 -63.55 -9.21
N GLN A 23 26.61 -62.29 -9.16
CA GLN A 23 25.74 -61.11 -9.32
C GLN A 23 24.91 -61.16 -10.60
N ARG A 24 25.53 -61.63 -11.70
CA ARG A 24 24.87 -61.79 -13.00
C ARG A 24 23.81 -62.89 -12.97
N ALA A 25 24.12 -64.04 -12.35
CA ALA A 25 23.15 -65.11 -12.18
C ALA A 25 21.96 -64.69 -11.28
N LEU A 26 22.21 -63.87 -10.26
CA LEU A 26 21.14 -63.31 -9.42
C LEU A 26 20.29 -62.29 -10.20
N ALA A 27 20.91 -61.48 -11.07
CA ALA A 27 20.20 -60.55 -11.94
C ALA A 27 19.26 -61.26 -12.93
N ASP A 28 19.61 -62.47 -13.37
CA ASP A 28 18.77 -63.27 -14.28
C ASP A 28 17.55 -63.89 -13.56
N LEU A 29 17.60 -64.04 -12.22
CA LEU A 29 16.53 -64.65 -11.41
C LEU A 29 15.49 -63.64 -10.88
N VAL A 30 15.81 -62.35 -10.97
CA VAL A 30 15.05 -61.26 -10.36
C VAL A 30 14.84 -60.17 -11.44
N PRO A 31 13.69 -59.47 -11.51
CA PRO A 31 13.40 -58.53 -12.60
C PRO A 31 14.19 -57.23 -12.48
N CYS A 32 15.52 -57.31 -12.60
CA CYS A 32 16.45 -56.20 -12.51
C CYS A 32 17.70 -56.50 -13.35
N ASN A 33 18.50 -55.48 -13.64
CA ASN A 33 19.76 -55.65 -14.37
C ASN A 33 20.95 -55.75 -13.41
N ASP A 34 22.05 -56.34 -13.90
CA ASP A 34 23.29 -56.53 -13.14
C ASP A 34 23.84 -55.21 -12.57
N GLY A 35 23.75 -54.10 -13.32
CA GLY A 35 24.16 -52.77 -12.86
C GLY A 35 23.30 -52.18 -11.74
N PHE A 36 22.04 -52.62 -11.60
CA PHE A 36 21.19 -52.30 -10.47
C PHE A 36 21.60 -53.11 -9.24
N LEU A 37 21.82 -54.43 -9.37
CA LEU A 37 22.30 -55.27 -8.27
C LEU A 37 23.67 -54.83 -7.76
N SER A 38 24.57 -54.42 -8.64
CA SER A 38 25.88 -53.89 -8.22
C SER A 38 25.79 -52.66 -7.33
N ARG A 39 24.82 -51.76 -7.61
CA ARG A 39 24.59 -50.56 -6.80
C ARG A 39 23.90 -50.90 -5.47
N VAL A 40 23.01 -51.89 -5.48
CA VAL A 40 22.35 -52.38 -4.26
C VAL A 40 23.35 -53.10 -3.34
N ALA A 41 24.22 -53.95 -3.88
CA ALA A 41 25.25 -54.68 -3.12
C ALA A 41 26.34 -53.79 -2.51
N ARG A 42 26.48 -52.55 -2.98
CA ARG A 42 27.39 -51.51 -2.46
C ARG A 42 26.65 -50.44 -1.64
N ASP A 43 25.37 -50.65 -1.33
CA ASP A 43 24.49 -49.70 -0.61
C ASP A 43 24.31 -48.32 -1.28
N LEU A 44 24.66 -48.21 -2.57
CA LEU A 44 24.53 -46.99 -3.37
C LEU A 44 23.08 -46.75 -3.83
N LYS A 45 22.23 -47.79 -3.83
CA LYS A 45 20.82 -47.70 -4.19
C LYS A 45 19.98 -48.66 -3.34
N ALA A 46 18.86 -48.18 -2.79
CA ALA A 46 17.92 -49.03 -2.06
C ALA A 46 16.99 -49.78 -3.06
N PRO A 47 16.77 -51.10 -2.89
CA PRO A 47 15.75 -51.82 -3.64
C PRO A 47 14.34 -51.46 -3.17
N SER A 48 13.34 -51.63 -4.04
CA SER A 48 11.93 -51.53 -3.65
C SER A 48 11.55 -52.64 -2.67
N GLU A 49 10.39 -52.52 -2.03
CA GLU A 49 9.85 -53.54 -1.11
C GLU A 49 9.77 -54.91 -1.77
N ASP A 50 9.10 -54.98 -2.92
CA ASP A 50 8.93 -56.20 -3.70
C ASP A 50 10.26 -56.80 -4.17
N MET A 51 11.23 -55.93 -4.50
CA MET A 51 12.56 -56.35 -4.93
C MET A 51 13.38 -56.90 -3.76
N ALA A 52 13.28 -56.29 -2.58
CA ALA A 52 13.95 -56.78 -1.37
C ALA A 52 13.36 -58.11 -0.91
N ALA A 53 12.03 -58.24 -0.92
CA ALA A 53 11.34 -59.51 -0.62
C ALA A 53 11.74 -60.61 -1.62
N ARG A 54 11.78 -60.29 -2.91
CA ARG A 54 12.16 -61.27 -3.93
C ARG A 54 13.62 -61.68 -3.87
N LEU A 55 14.53 -60.77 -3.52
CA LEU A 55 15.94 -61.11 -3.29
C LEU A 55 16.10 -62.01 -2.05
N ASP A 56 15.32 -61.75 -1.00
CA ASP A 56 15.27 -62.58 0.21
C ASP A 56 14.77 -64.00 -0.10
N ASP A 57 13.67 -64.12 -0.86
CA ASP A 57 13.10 -65.40 -1.29
C ASP A 57 14.07 -66.20 -2.16
N VAL A 58 14.67 -65.56 -3.18
CA VAL A 58 15.59 -66.22 -4.12
C VAL A 58 16.87 -66.70 -3.42
N LEU A 59 17.34 -65.97 -2.40
CA LEU A 59 18.51 -66.35 -1.61
C LEU A 59 18.17 -67.25 -0.41
N GLY A 60 16.88 -67.46 -0.14
CA GLY A 60 16.37 -68.25 0.97
C GLY A 60 16.77 -67.67 2.33
N ALA A 61 16.64 -66.36 2.51
CA ALA A 61 17.11 -65.62 3.68
C ALA A 61 16.05 -65.49 4.80
N GLY A 62 14.85 -66.04 4.61
CA GLY A 62 13.82 -66.17 5.65
C GLY A 62 13.33 -64.83 6.23
N GLY A 63 13.37 -63.76 5.44
CA GLY A 63 13.00 -62.40 5.83
C GLY A 63 14.13 -61.57 6.43
N SER A 64 15.32 -62.15 6.65
CA SER A 64 16.46 -61.45 7.29
C SER A 64 17.10 -60.40 6.39
N LEU A 65 17.07 -60.57 5.06
CA LEU A 65 17.59 -59.60 4.10
C LEU A 65 16.57 -58.48 3.87
N ALA A 66 15.29 -58.82 3.73
CA ALA A 66 14.19 -57.87 3.60
C ALA A 66 14.07 -56.95 4.84
N ALA A 67 14.32 -57.48 6.05
CA ALA A 67 14.32 -56.71 7.29
C ALA A 67 15.41 -55.62 7.32
N LEU A 68 16.53 -55.79 6.61
CA LEU A 68 17.59 -54.79 6.53
C LEU A 68 17.27 -53.63 5.58
N ARG A 69 16.24 -53.76 4.71
CA ARG A 69 15.74 -52.66 3.86
C ARG A 69 15.28 -51.47 4.71
N HIS A 70 14.77 -51.72 5.92
CA HIS A 70 14.27 -50.69 6.83
C HIS A 70 15.34 -49.66 7.26
N ARG A 71 16.61 -49.87 6.91
CA ARG A 71 17.73 -49.08 7.42
C ARG A 71 18.37 -48.13 6.40
N ARG A 72 17.60 -47.62 5.44
CA ARG A 72 17.85 -46.31 4.80
C ARG A 72 16.70 -45.38 5.10
N THR A 73 16.56 -45.03 6.37
CA THR A 73 16.06 -43.71 6.73
C THR A 73 17.01 -42.69 6.10
N THR A 74 16.48 -41.76 5.27
CA THR A 74 17.13 -40.44 5.18
C THR A 74 17.42 -40.03 6.62
N SER A 75 18.65 -39.63 6.90
CA SER A 75 18.96 -39.34 8.31
C SER A 75 18.04 -38.19 8.75
N ALA A 76 17.55 -38.21 9.99
CA ALA A 76 16.73 -37.10 10.50
C ALA A 76 17.43 -35.75 10.29
N SER A 77 18.77 -35.74 10.24
CA SER A 77 19.59 -34.58 9.89
C SER A 77 19.41 -34.10 8.43
N GLU A 78 19.36 -35.01 7.46
CA GLU A 78 19.12 -34.68 6.05
C GLU A 78 17.72 -34.12 5.83
N ASP A 79 16.70 -34.68 6.49
CA ASP A 79 15.32 -34.17 6.41
C ASP A 79 15.21 -32.77 7.03
N VAL A 80 15.92 -32.52 8.14
CA VAL A 80 16.00 -31.20 8.77
C VAL A 80 16.73 -30.18 7.89
N LEU A 81 17.83 -30.57 7.24
CA LEU A 81 18.57 -29.70 6.32
C LEU A 81 17.76 -29.40 5.04
N ALA A 82 17.05 -30.39 4.50
CA ALA A 82 16.16 -30.19 3.36
C ALA A 82 15.02 -29.22 3.69
N LEU A 83 14.44 -29.33 4.91
CA LEU A 83 13.47 -28.38 5.40
C LEU A 83 14.06 -26.96 5.54
N ALA A 84 15.26 -26.82 6.10
CA ALA A 84 15.94 -25.54 6.22
C ALA A 84 16.19 -24.89 4.85
N ALA A 85 16.73 -25.63 3.89
CA ALA A 85 16.96 -25.15 2.53
C ALA A 85 15.65 -24.74 1.83
N TRP A 86 14.57 -25.49 2.04
CA TRP A 86 13.25 -25.14 1.52
C TRP A 86 12.67 -23.88 2.18
N LEU A 87 12.90 -23.66 3.48
CA LEU A 87 12.52 -22.43 4.17
C LEU A 87 13.31 -21.21 3.68
N GLU A 88 14.57 -21.40 3.29
CA GLU A 88 15.44 -20.33 2.76
C GLU A 88 15.18 -20.02 1.28
N ALA A 89 14.60 -20.95 0.52
CA ALA A 89 14.29 -20.76 -0.90
C ALA A 89 13.37 -19.55 -1.12
N THR A 90 13.86 -18.58 -1.91
CA THR A 90 13.14 -17.35 -2.22
C THR A 90 13.41 -16.88 -3.66
N ASN A 91 12.42 -16.27 -4.29
CA ASN A 91 12.54 -15.61 -5.59
C ASN A 91 12.95 -14.12 -5.49
N ILE A 92 13.20 -13.60 -4.28
CA ILE A 92 13.59 -12.22 -4.04
C ILE A 92 14.62 -12.09 -2.92
N GLY A 93 15.66 -11.27 -3.15
CA GLY A 93 16.63 -10.90 -2.13
C GLY A 93 16.17 -9.71 -1.29
N ASP A 94 16.68 -9.59 -0.06
CA ASP A 94 16.26 -8.54 0.89
C ASP A 94 16.57 -7.12 0.39
N GLY A 95 17.64 -6.94 -0.38
CA GLY A 95 17.95 -5.66 -1.02
C GLY A 95 16.87 -5.18 -2.00
N ALA A 96 16.22 -6.11 -2.72
CA ALA A 96 15.14 -5.77 -3.63
C ALA A 96 13.85 -5.39 -2.88
N VAL A 97 13.58 -6.04 -1.74
CA VAL A 97 12.50 -5.62 -0.83
C VAL A 97 12.77 -4.21 -0.30
N GLY A 98 13.99 -3.92 0.15
CA GLY A 98 14.39 -2.58 0.60
C GLY A 98 14.29 -1.51 -0.49
N TYR A 99 14.62 -1.86 -1.74
CA TYR A 99 14.40 -0.99 -2.90
C TYR A 99 12.92 -0.64 -3.07
N PHE A 100 12.02 -1.63 -3.02
CA PHE A 100 10.58 -1.38 -3.13
C PHE A 100 10.07 -0.47 -2.00
N GLN A 101 10.50 -0.69 -0.76
CA GLN A 101 10.14 0.21 0.37
C GLN A 101 10.58 1.64 0.12
N THR A 102 11.83 1.82 -0.34
CA THR A 102 12.40 3.14 -0.62
C THR A 102 11.67 3.83 -1.77
N ALA A 103 11.37 3.10 -2.85
CA ALA A 103 10.62 3.60 -4.00
C ALA A 103 9.19 4.00 -3.62
N THR A 104 8.52 3.24 -2.74
CA THR A 104 7.20 3.60 -2.20
C THR A 104 7.24 4.90 -1.40
N ARG A 105 8.22 5.05 -0.50
CA ARG A 105 8.39 6.29 0.28
C ARG A 105 8.67 7.50 -0.62
N ARG A 106 9.50 7.33 -1.65
CA ARG A 106 9.74 8.37 -2.66
C ARG A 106 8.45 8.77 -3.37
N LEU A 107 7.62 7.81 -3.80
CA LEU A 107 6.34 8.11 -4.45
C LEU A 107 5.35 8.83 -3.52
N ALA A 108 5.31 8.46 -2.23
CA ALA A 108 4.53 9.19 -1.23
C ALA A 108 5.04 10.63 -1.05
N TYR A 109 6.35 10.85 -1.13
CA TYR A 109 6.96 12.18 -1.11
C TYR A 109 6.74 12.97 -2.42
N ASP A 110 6.65 12.30 -3.57
CA ASP A 110 6.42 12.96 -4.87
C ASP A 110 4.95 13.34 -5.08
N TYR A 111 4.01 12.66 -4.43
CA TYR A 111 2.56 12.89 -4.52
C TYR A 111 2.13 14.37 -4.50
N PRO A 112 2.58 15.21 -3.55
CA PRO A 112 2.18 16.61 -3.48
C PRO A 112 3.09 17.55 -4.28
N ARG A 113 4.04 17.04 -5.06
CA ARG A 113 5.07 17.81 -5.79
C ARG A 113 5.03 17.61 -7.30
N GLN A 114 4.66 16.41 -7.74
CA GLN A 114 4.65 16.03 -9.15
C GLN A 114 3.23 15.98 -9.70
N PRO A 115 3.05 16.02 -11.04
CA PRO A 115 1.74 15.84 -11.66
C PRO A 115 1.08 14.52 -11.22
N PRO A 116 -0.15 14.52 -10.66
CA PRO A 116 -0.80 13.33 -10.10
C PRO A 116 -0.87 12.13 -11.05
N LEU A 117 -1.14 12.36 -12.35
CA LEU A 117 -1.17 11.28 -13.33
C LEU A 117 0.20 10.67 -13.63
N ALA A 118 1.30 11.40 -13.42
CA ALA A 118 2.65 10.85 -13.54
C ALA A 118 2.94 9.92 -12.37
N VAL A 119 2.73 10.39 -11.14
CA VAL A 119 2.92 9.60 -9.90
C VAL A 119 2.02 8.36 -9.91
N LEU A 120 0.77 8.48 -10.37
CA LEU A 120 -0.16 7.37 -10.47
C LEU A 120 0.36 6.25 -11.37
N ARG A 121 0.86 6.58 -12.56
CA ARG A 121 1.40 5.59 -13.51
C ARG A 121 2.66 4.91 -12.96
N GLU A 122 3.51 5.66 -12.27
CA GLU A 122 4.72 5.12 -11.67
C GLU A 122 4.39 4.19 -10.49
N ALA A 123 3.48 4.59 -9.61
CA ALA A 123 2.99 3.76 -8.51
C ALA A 123 2.34 2.46 -9.02
N GLN A 124 1.52 2.54 -10.07
CA GLN A 124 0.95 1.35 -10.73
C GLN A 124 2.01 0.43 -11.33
N THR A 125 3.10 0.99 -11.86
CA THR A 125 4.21 0.20 -12.42
C THR A 125 4.99 -0.51 -11.32
N LEU A 126 5.31 0.20 -10.23
CA LEU A 126 5.95 -0.39 -9.06
C LEU A 126 5.08 -1.50 -8.45
N GLN A 127 3.77 -1.27 -8.32
CA GLN A 127 2.84 -2.27 -7.79
C GLN A 127 2.75 -3.51 -8.68
N ARG A 128 2.81 -3.36 -10.00
CA ARG A 128 2.88 -4.52 -10.93
C ARG A 128 4.14 -5.34 -10.71
N HIS A 129 5.28 -4.70 -10.44
CA HIS A 129 6.52 -5.42 -10.11
C HIS A 129 6.41 -6.18 -8.79
N VAL A 130 5.90 -5.54 -7.72
CA VAL A 130 5.68 -6.19 -6.42
C VAL A 130 4.72 -7.38 -6.55
N THR A 131 3.61 -7.21 -7.28
CA THR A 131 2.64 -8.28 -7.55
C THR A 131 3.25 -9.41 -8.38
N GLY A 132 4.10 -9.07 -9.35
CA GLY A 132 4.84 -10.05 -10.15
C GLY A 132 5.76 -10.92 -9.30
N VAL A 133 6.45 -10.34 -8.32
CA VAL A 133 7.27 -11.10 -7.35
C VAL A 133 6.39 -12.01 -6.51
N LEU A 134 5.32 -11.46 -5.89
CA LEU A 134 4.41 -12.22 -5.02
C LEU A 134 3.76 -13.42 -5.73
N ARG A 135 3.46 -13.30 -7.03
CA ARG A 135 2.82 -14.36 -7.83
C ARG A 135 3.82 -15.25 -8.58
N GLY A 136 5.07 -14.82 -8.73
CA GLY A 136 6.06 -15.45 -9.61
C GLY A 136 6.90 -16.54 -8.95
N GLY A 137 6.73 -16.80 -7.66
CA GLY A 137 7.51 -17.81 -6.96
C GLY A 137 7.29 -17.76 -5.46
N ARG A 138 8.16 -18.46 -4.72
CA ARG A 138 8.13 -18.53 -3.26
C ARG A 138 8.93 -17.38 -2.65
N GLN A 139 8.44 -16.82 -1.54
CA GLN A 139 9.19 -15.91 -0.67
C GLN A 139 9.29 -16.50 0.73
N ARG A 140 10.24 -16.00 1.52
CA ARG A 140 10.23 -16.23 2.97
C ARG A 140 9.05 -15.50 3.61
N LEU A 141 8.52 -15.98 4.72
CA LEU A 141 7.36 -15.39 5.40
C LEU A 141 7.54 -13.89 5.67
N THR A 142 8.71 -13.50 6.19
CA THR A 142 9.06 -12.10 6.47
C THR A 142 9.07 -11.24 5.19
N GLN A 143 9.51 -11.81 4.07
CA GLN A 143 9.51 -11.12 2.77
C GLN A 143 8.08 -10.99 2.22
N THR A 144 7.24 -12.03 2.34
CA THR A 144 5.81 -11.94 1.98
C THR A 144 5.11 -10.85 2.78
N GLN A 145 5.30 -10.81 4.11
CA GLN A 145 4.75 -9.77 4.97
C GLN A 145 5.23 -8.37 4.57
N ALA A 146 6.54 -8.20 4.30
CA ALA A 146 7.08 -6.93 3.85
C ALA A 146 6.50 -6.48 2.49
N LEU A 147 6.38 -7.39 1.51
CA LEU A 147 5.80 -7.11 0.20
C LEU A 147 4.30 -6.79 0.26
N LEU A 148 3.56 -7.42 1.17
CA LEU A 148 2.16 -7.09 1.43
C LEU A 148 2.04 -5.72 2.09
N GLY A 149 2.92 -5.36 3.03
CA GLY A 149 2.94 -4.03 3.63
C GLY A 149 3.25 -2.93 2.61
N ILE A 150 4.24 -3.18 1.74
CA ILE A 150 4.54 -2.31 0.59
C ILE A 150 3.32 -2.17 -0.34
N SER A 151 2.65 -3.29 -0.64
CA SER A 151 1.45 -3.27 -1.49
C SER A 151 0.30 -2.52 -0.84
N ALA A 152 0.13 -2.62 0.48
CA ALA A 152 -0.90 -1.87 1.21
C ALA A 152 -0.70 -0.36 1.06
N GLU A 153 0.52 0.14 1.28
CA GLU A 153 0.82 1.58 1.11
C GLU A 153 0.74 2.02 -0.35
N LEU A 154 1.23 1.22 -1.30
CA LEU A 154 1.13 1.54 -2.73
C LEU A 154 -0.31 1.58 -3.22
N PHE A 155 -1.13 0.58 -2.87
CA PHE A 155 -2.54 0.58 -3.24
C PHE A 155 -3.29 1.74 -2.57
N ALA A 156 -2.98 2.10 -1.33
CA ALA A 156 -3.54 3.28 -0.68
C ALA A 156 -3.16 4.58 -1.43
N LEU A 157 -1.89 4.72 -1.82
CA LEU A 157 -1.42 5.88 -2.59
C LEU A 157 -2.07 5.97 -3.97
N ILE A 158 -2.22 4.84 -4.66
CA ILE A 158 -2.90 4.76 -5.96
C ILE A 158 -4.38 5.10 -5.80
N SER A 159 -5.03 4.62 -4.73
CA SER A 159 -6.42 4.97 -4.39
C SER A 159 -6.58 6.47 -4.20
N LEU A 160 -5.68 7.09 -3.42
CA LEU A 160 -5.64 8.52 -3.18
C LEU A 160 -5.52 9.33 -4.49
N LEU A 161 -4.56 8.96 -5.34
CA LEU A 161 -4.30 9.60 -6.63
C LEU A 161 -5.46 9.42 -7.62
N ALA A 162 -6.09 8.24 -7.64
CA ALA A 162 -7.27 7.98 -8.47
C ALA A 162 -8.45 8.88 -8.04
N GLY A 163 -8.66 9.07 -6.74
CA GLY A 163 -9.64 10.00 -6.20
C GLY A 163 -9.36 11.45 -6.59
N ASP A 164 -8.10 11.88 -6.56
CA ASP A 164 -7.70 13.25 -6.96
C ASP A 164 -8.00 13.60 -8.42
N VAL A 165 -8.13 12.59 -9.28
CA VAL A 165 -8.48 12.76 -10.70
C VAL A 165 -9.90 12.30 -11.04
N GLY A 166 -10.74 12.07 -10.02
CA GLY A 166 -12.16 11.75 -10.19
C GLY A 166 -12.45 10.32 -10.63
N ARG A 167 -11.48 9.40 -10.56
CA ARG A 167 -11.64 7.98 -10.92
C ARG A 167 -12.09 7.15 -9.72
N TYR A 168 -13.25 7.47 -9.15
CA TYR A 168 -13.71 6.90 -7.87
C TYR A 168 -13.83 5.37 -7.86
N ARG A 169 -14.37 4.75 -8.92
CA ARG A 169 -14.41 3.27 -9.03
C ARG A 169 -13.02 2.62 -8.97
N LEU A 170 -12.03 3.28 -9.56
CA LEU A 170 -10.65 2.82 -9.50
C LEU A 170 -10.08 3.02 -8.09
N ALA A 171 -10.38 4.16 -7.46
CA ALA A 171 -10.00 4.45 -6.09
C ALA A 171 -10.56 3.40 -5.11
N ASP A 172 -11.82 2.99 -5.25
CA ASP A 172 -12.46 1.94 -4.45
C ASP A 172 -11.77 0.58 -4.62
N THR A 173 -11.49 0.21 -5.87
CA THR A 173 -10.83 -1.07 -6.19
C THR A 173 -9.46 -1.16 -5.51
N TYR A 174 -8.67 -0.09 -5.62
CA TYR A 174 -7.37 -0.02 -4.96
C TYR A 174 -7.48 0.11 -3.45
N GLY A 175 -8.47 0.85 -2.94
CA GLY A 175 -8.73 0.96 -1.50
C GLY A 175 -9.08 -0.39 -0.87
N TYR A 176 -9.89 -1.21 -1.54
CA TYR A 176 -10.17 -2.58 -1.13
C TYR A 176 -8.90 -3.44 -1.10
N ALA A 177 -8.11 -3.43 -2.18
CA ALA A 177 -6.87 -4.20 -2.26
C ALA A 177 -5.87 -3.77 -1.17
N ALA A 178 -5.77 -2.47 -0.91
CA ALA A 178 -4.92 -1.91 0.15
C ALA A 178 -5.33 -2.44 1.53
N TRP A 179 -6.64 -2.42 1.83
CA TRP A 179 -7.19 -2.95 3.07
C TRP A 179 -6.92 -4.44 3.25
N THR A 180 -7.11 -5.24 2.19
CA THR A 180 -6.78 -6.68 2.22
C THR A 180 -5.32 -6.89 2.56
N CYS A 181 -4.39 -6.22 1.88
CA CYS A 181 -2.96 -6.35 2.17
C CYS A 181 -2.62 -5.91 3.61
N ALA A 182 -3.20 -4.82 4.10
CA ALA A 182 -2.96 -4.33 5.47
C ALA A 182 -3.45 -5.35 6.53
N GLN A 183 -4.60 -5.99 6.30
CA GLN A 183 -5.11 -7.05 7.18
C GLN A 183 -4.22 -8.29 7.19
N GLU A 184 -3.74 -8.75 6.03
CA GLU A 184 -2.85 -9.92 5.94
C GLU A 184 -1.50 -9.68 6.64
N THR A 185 -1.06 -8.43 6.75
CA THR A 185 0.14 -8.06 7.53
C THR A 185 -0.13 -7.81 9.01
N ASP A 186 -1.40 -7.80 9.42
CA ASP A 186 -1.88 -7.35 10.73
C ASP A 186 -1.25 -6.01 11.20
N SER A 187 -1.10 -5.05 10.29
CA SER A 187 -0.43 -3.77 10.58
C SER A 187 -1.43 -2.64 10.78
N ASP A 188 -1.55 -2.16 12.02
CA ASP A 188 -2.38 -0.99 12.34
C ASP A 188 -1.90 0.29 11.64
N ALA A 189 -0.58 0.47 11.53
CA ALA A 189 -0.01 1.59 10.79
C ALA A 189 -0.44 1.54 9.30
N ALA A 190 -0.39 0.38 8.66
CA ALA A 190 -0.86 0.23 7.28
C ALA A 190 -2.37 0.48 7.16
N ARG A 191 -3.18 -0.07 8.08
CA ARG A 191 -4.64 0.16 8.12
C ARG A 191 -4.97 1.65 8.25
N ALA A 192 -4.23 2.39 9.07
CA ALA A 192 -4.40 3.84 9.23
C ALA A 192 -4.16 4.62 7.92
N LEU A 193 -3.10 4.28 7.16
CA LEU A 193 -2.83 4.91 5.86
C LEU A 193 -3.92 4.60 4.82
N VAL A 194 -4.43 3.37 4.80
CA VAL A 194 -5.57 2.99 3.94
C VAL A 194 -6.80 3.84 4.27
N LEU A 195 -7.08 4.02 5.56
CA LEU A 195 -8.23 4.81 6.02
C LEU A 195 -8.07 6.32 5.71
N CYS A 196 -6.84 6.85 5.65
CA CYS A 196 -6.59 8.20 5.15
C CYS A 196 -7.09 8.35 3.70
N ALA A 197 -6.72 7.41 2.82
CA ALA A 197 -7.09 7.45 1.41
C ALA A 197 -8.60 7.25 1.20
N GLN A 198 -9.19 6.28 1.89
CA GLN A 198 -10.63 5.99 1.81
C GLN A 198 -11.48 7.14 2.36
N SER A 199 -11.11 7.73 3.51
CA SER A 199 -11.83 8.87 4.07
C SER A 199 -11.87 10.06 3.11
N LYS A 200 -10.72 10.42 2.51
CA LYS A 200 -10.65 11.52 1.54
C LYS A 200 -11.52 11.25 0.32
N THR A 201 -11.48 10.03 -0.22
CA THR A 201 -12.27 9.63 -1.39
C THR A 201 -13.77 9.69 -1.09
N ALA A 202 -14.21 9.07 0.00
CA ALA A 202 -15.60 9.09 0.46
C ALA A 202 -16.13 10.52 0.66
N ARG A 203 -15.29 11.44 1.14
CA ARG A 203 -15.68 12.84 1.33
C ARG A 203 -15.99 13.54 0.01
N TRP A 204 -15.18 13.31 -1.02
CA TRP A 204 -15.37 13.92 -2.34
C TRP A 204 -16.54 13.33 -3.13
N GLU A 205 -16.89 12.08 -2.86
CA GLU A 205 -18.12 11.46 -3.38
C GLU A 205 -19.39 11.93 -2.65
N GLY A 206 -19.26 12.73 -1.59
CA GLY A 206 -20.39 13.24 -0.81
C GLY A 206 -20.83 12.33 0.35
N PHE A 207 -20.16 11.20 0.57
CA PHE A 207 -20.43 10.29 1.69
C PHE A 207 -19.79 10.78 3.00
N HIS A 208 -20.16 12.00 3.43
CA HIS A 208 -19.50 12.70 4.54
C HIS A 208 -19.56 11.94 5.89
N ALA A 209 -20.66 11.24 6.17
CA ALA A 209 -20.76 10.43 7.39
C ALA A 209 -19.78 9.24 7.38
N ASN A 210 -19.67 8.54 6.25
CA ASN A 210 -18.71 7.46 6.06
C ASN A 210 -17.26 7.98 6.13
N ALA A 211 -16.98 9.12 5.50
CA ALA A 211 -15.66 9.74 5.56
C ALA A 211 -15.22 10.06 7.00
N ALA A 212 -16.13 10.55 7.84
CA ALA A 212 -15.87 10.82 9.25
C ALA A 212 -15.61 9.54 10.05
N ASP A 213 -16.41 8.48 9.84
CA ASP A 213 -16.21 7.17 10.48
C ASP A 213 -14.86 6.55 10.13
N LEU A 214 -14.51 6.52 8.83
CA LEU A 214 -13.23 6.00 8.35
C LEU A 214 -12.04 6.74 8.98
N ALA A 215 -12.11 8.08 9.02
CA ALA A 215 -11.06 8.89 9.63
C ALA A 215 -10.95 8.66 11.14
N ARG A 216 -12.08 8.60 11.85
CA ARG A 216 -12.14 8.33 13.29
C ARG A 216 -11.53 6.97 13.63
N ARG A 217 -11.97 5.92 12.94
CA ARG A 217 -11.47 4.55 13.14
C ARG A 217 -9.99 4.44 12.84
N GLY A 218 -9.52 5.13 11.80
CA GLY A 218 -8.09 5.18 11.48
C GLY A 218 -7.31 5.86 12.60
N PHE A 219 -7.80 6.97 13.13
CA PHE A 219 -7.15 7.69 14.22
C PHE A 219 -7.06 6.86 15.50
N GLU A 220 -8.14 6.14 15.85
CA GLU A 220 -8.21 5.30 17.04
C GLU A 220 -7.33 4.04 16.94
N GLY A 221 -7.23 3.46 15.75
CA GLY A 221 -6.37 2.30 15.49
C GLY A 221 -4.90 2.64 15.26
N ALA A 222 -4.57 3.87 14.85
CA ALA A 222 -3.20 4.27 14.55
C ALA A 222 -2.33 4.27 15.83
N PRO A 223 -1.16 3.59 15.83
CA PRO A 223 -0.22 3.67 16.94
C PRO A 223 0.26 5.11 17.20
N ALA A 224 0.72 5.40 18.42
CA ALA A 224 1.33 6.70 18.74
C ALA A 224 2.63 6.87 17.95
N GLY A 225 2.90 8.09 17.46
CA GLY A 225 4.06 8.35 16.64
C GLY A 225 4.07 7.70 15.24
N GLU A 226 2.94 7.18 14.74
CA GLU A 226 2.86 6.68 13.35
C GLU A 226 2.35 7.74 12.37
N ARG A 227 2.78 7.62 11.10
CA ARG A 227 2.36 8.52 10.01
C ARG A 227 0.85 8.50 9.82
N GLY A 228 0.27 9.62 9.37
CA GLY A 228 -1.16 9.68 9.06
C GLY A 228 -2.07 10.03 10.23
N ARG A 229 -1.61 9.95 11.48
CA ARG A 229 -2.49 10.17 12.64
C ARG A 229 -3.08 11.58 12.68
N VAL A 230 -2.28 12.62 12.48
CA VAL A 230 -2.81 14.00 12.43
C VAL A 230 -3.67 14.20 11.18
N LEU A 231 -3.27 13.63 10.04
CA LEU A 231 -4.05 13.67 8.80
C LEU A 231 -5.45 13.06 8.98
N LEU A 232 -5.58 11.98 9.73
CA LEU A 232 -6.86 11.33 10.06
C LEU A 232 -7.74 12.27 10.91
N ALA A 233 -7.19 12.87 11.97
CA ALA A 233 -7.95 13.79 12.81
C ALA A 233 -8.48 15.02 12.04
N VAL A 234 -7.66 15.63 11.18
CA VAL A 234 -8.13 16.77 10.35
C VAL A 234 -9.09 16.33 9.24
N SER A 235 -8.94 15.11 8.71
CA SER A 235 -9.86 14.54 7.72
C SER A 235 -11.23 14.30 8.34
N GLU A 236 -11.29 13.79 9.57
CA GLU A 236 -12.52 13.68 10.33
C GLU A 236 -13.17 15.05 10.53
N ALA A 237 -12.39 16.06 10.93
CA ALA A 237 -12.90 17.41 11.16
C ALA A 237 -13.62 17.97 9.93
N THR A 238 -13.01 17.86 8.75
CA THR A 238 -13.62 18.36 7.51
C THR A 238 -14.79 17.51 7.01
N ALA A 239 -14.82 16.21 7.31
CA ALA A 239 -15.97 15.36 7.03
C ALA A 239 -17.17 15.70 7.93
N LEU A 240 -16.93 15.90 9.23
CA LEU A 240 -17.94 16.35 10.19
C LEU A 240 -18.50 17.73 9.82
N GLN A 241 -17.62 18.66 9.47
CA GLN A 241 -18.02 19.97 8.96
C GLN A 241 -18.89 19.86 7.70
N SER A 242 -18.53 19.00 6.75
CA SER A 242 -19.30 18.83 5.50
C SER A 242 -20.71 18.28 5.76
N ARG A 243 -20.91 17.56 6.87
CA ARG A 243 -22.21 17.08 7.36
C ARG A 243 -22.96 18.11 8.22
N GLY A 244 -22.33 19.25 8.54
CA GLY A 244 -22.91 20.31 9.38
C GLY A 244 -22.62 20.19 10.88
N ASP A 245 -21.80 19.22 11.32
CA ASP A 245 -21.42 19.03 12.71
C ASP A 245 -20.17 19.85 13.06
N ILE A 246 -20.37 21.16 13.28
CA ILE A 246 -19.29 22.10 13.58
C ILE A 246 -18.65 21.85 14.96
N PRO A 247 -19.40 21.58 16.05
CA PRO A 247 -18.79 21.25 17.34
C PRO A 247 -17.90 20.00 17.27
N GLY A 248 -18.38 18.93 16.60
CA GLY A 248 -17.58 17.73 16.38
C GLY A 248 -16.33 18.01 15.53
N ALA A 249 -16.44 18.85 14.50
CA ALA A 249 -15.31 19.25 13.68
C ALA A 249 -14.23 20.01 14.48
N MET A 250 -14.63 20.95 15.34
CA MET A 250 -13.70 21.68 16.21
C MET A 250 -12.99 20.75 17.20
N GLU A 251 -13.72 19.78 17.77
CA GLU A 251 -13.16 18.80 18.69
C GLU A 251 -12.15 17.87 17.98
N ALA A 252 -12.40 17.51 16.73
CA ALA A 252 -11.44 16.77 15.89
C ALA A 252 -10.18 17.60 15.56
N MET A 253 -10.33 18.90 15.27
CA MET A 253 -9.17 19.81 15.10
C MET A 253 -8.36 19.94 16.38
N ARG A 254 -9.01 20.00 17.55
CA ARG A 254 -8.33 20.05 18.84
C ARG A 254 -7.52 18.78 19.09
N ARG A 255 -8.06 17.60 18.76
CA ARG A 255 -7.29 16.33 18.81
C ARG A 255 -6.09 16.34 17.87
N ALA A 256 -6.25 16.87 16.65
CA ALA A 256 -5.15 17.00 15.70
C ALA A 256 -4.00 17.84 16.27
N GLN A 257 -4.32 18.97 16.91
CA GLN A 257 -3.34 19.83 17.57
C GLN A 257 -2.65 19.11 18.72
N GLN A 258 -3.40 18.41 19.58
CA GLN A 258 -2.83 17.67 20.70
C GLN A 258 -1.81 16.61 20.27
N VAL A 259 -2.10 15.86 19.20
CA VAL A 259 -1.15 14.85 18.68
C VAL A 259 0.13 15.53 18.21
N ARG A 260 0.03 16.67 17.54
CA ARG A 260 1.21 17.41 17.08
C ARG A 260 2.06 17.95 18.22
N ASP A 261 1.42 18.44 19.28
CA ASP A 261 2.13 18.97 20.45
C ASP A 261 2.91 17.86 21.19
N THR A 262 2.47 16.60 21.07
CA THR A 262 3.11 15.44 21.71
C THR A 262 4.11 14.69 20.83
N ASP A 263 3.86 14.60 19.52
CA ASP A 263 4.65 13.80 18.56
C ASP A 263 5.28 14.72 17.50
N THR A 264 6.52 15.17 17.71
CA THR A 264 7.17 16.18 16.84
C THR A 264 7.75 15.63 15.54
N VAL A 265 8.10 14.32 15.48
CA VAL A 265 8.95 13.78 14.40
C VAL A 265 8.18 13.33 13.15
N THR A 266 6.87 13.08 13.25
CA THR A 266 6.16 12.19 12.30
C THR A 266 5.47 12.88 11.14
N ASP A 267 5.46 14.22 11.13
CA ASP A 267 4.73 15.05 10.16
C ASP A 267 5.58 16.13 9.45
N GLU A 268 6.91 16.13 9.64
CA GLU A 268 7.80 17.19 9.12
C GLU A 268 8.02 17.12 7.60
N SER A 269 7.96 15.93 7.00
CA SER A 269 8.05 15.78 5.55
C SER A 269 6.68 15.91 4.93
N ALA A 270 6.40 16.92 4.11
CA ALA A 270 5.12 17.09 3.43
C ALA A 270 4.90 15.98 2.37
N ASP A 271 4.52 14.77 2.78
CA ASP A 271 4.27 13.61 1.93
C ASP A 271 2.75 13.32 1.82
N ALA A 272 2.38 12.21 1.20
CA ALA A 272 0.98 11.82 1.04
C ALA A 272 0.23 11.66 2.37
N TRP A 273 0.93 11.22 3.42
CA TRP A 273 0.38 10.77 4.69
C TRP A 273 0.59 11.76 5.82
N SER A 274 1.47 12.73 5.67
CA SER A 274 1.72 13.73 6.70
C SER A 274 0.75 14.91 6.63
N CYS A 275 0.61 15.57 7.77
CA CYS A 275 -0.10 16.84 7.86
C CYS A 275 0.83 17.88 8.44
N THR A 276 1.48 18.71 7.61
CA THR A 276 2.32 19.80 8.10
C THR A 276 1.49 20.93 8.75
N ARG A 277 2.14 21.94 9.34
CA ARG A 277 1.45 23.11 9.95
C ARG A 277 0.57 23.83 8.93
N ALA A 278 1.11 24.17 7.76
CA ALA A 278 0.35 24.81 6.68
C ALA A 278 -0.78 23.91 6.16
N ARG A 279 -0.56 22.58 6.09
CA ARG A 279 -1.61 21.64 5.69
C ARG A 279 -2.73 21.59 6.73
N GLN A 280 -2.42 21.53 8.01
CA GLN A 280 -3.43 21.58 9.08
C GLN A 280 -4.24 22.88 9.04
N ALA A 281 -3.59 24.03 8.82
CA ALA A 281 -4.27 25.31 8.67
C ALA A 281 -5.23 25.30 7.46
N ALA A 282 -4.87 24.65 6.35
CA ALA A 282 -5.78 24.47 5.21
C ALA A 282 -7.03 23.62 5.54
N TYR A 283 -6.92 22.64 6.45
CA TYR A 283 -8.09 21.91 6.97
C TYR A 283 -8.90 22.75 7.96
N ALA A 284 -8.25 23.52 8.84
CA ALA A 284 -8.91 24.44 9.77
C ALA A 284 -9.75 25.50 9.03
N LEU A 285 -9.21 26.02 7.92
CA LEU A 285 -9.92 26.92 7.03
C LEU A 285 -11.25 26.31 6.53
N GLN A 286 -11.26 25.02 6.19
CA GLN A 286 -12.47 24.32 5.74
C GLN A 286 -13.49 24.15 6.87
N VAL A 287 -13.02 23.99 8.11
CA VAL A 287 -13.91 24.00 9.29
C VAL A 287 -14.55 25.39 9.46
N GLY A 288 -13.76 26.46 9.37
CA GLY A 288 -14.25 27.85 9.43
C GLY A 288 -15.27 28.17 8.33
N LEU A 289 -15.07 27.63 7.13
CA LEU A 289 -16.03 27.73 6.03
C LEU A 289 -17.40 27.13 6.39
N GLY A 290 -17.42 25.96 7.02
CA GLY A 290 -18.67 25.35 7.51
C GLY A 290 -19.34 26.13 8.63
N ALA A 291 -18.53 26.71 9.53
CA ALA A 291 -18.99 27.60 10.59
C ALA A 291 -19.50 28.96 10.05
N ARG A 292 -19.29 29.24 8.75
CA ARG A 292 -19.61 30.51 8.08
C ARG A 292 -18.90 31.71 8.73
N ASP A 293 -17.68 31.49 9.23
CA ASP A 293 -16.85 32.51 9.86
C ASP A 293 -15.67 32.89 8.92
N PRO A 294 -15.84 33.93 8.08
CA PRO A 294 -14.77 34.36 7.17
C PRO A 294 -13.54 34.89 7.93
N SER A 295 -13.72 35.42 9.15
CA SER A 295 -12.61 35.90 9.98
C SER A 295 -11.76 34.73 10.50
N ALA A 296 -12.39 33.62 10.91
CA ALA A 296 -11.66 32.39 11.22
C ALA A 296 -10.92 31.82 10.03
N MET A 297 -11.54 31.85 8.84
CA MET A 297 -10.89 31.40 7.62
C MET A 297 -9.61 32.21 7.33
N LEU A 298 -9.68 33.54 7.42
CA LEU A 298 -8.52 34.42 7.19
C LEU A 298 -7.42 34.26 8.26
N ARG A 299 -7.79 33.94 9.52
CA ARG A 299 -6.78 33.56 10.53
C ARG A 299 -6.03 32.29 10.13
N SER A 300 -6.73 31.26 9.64
CA SER A 300 -6.09 30.04 9.15
C SER A 300 -5.25 30.28 7.89
N VAL A 301 -5.57 31.29 7.07
CA VAL A 301 -4.70 31.72 5.96
C VAL A 301 -3.39 32.28 6.50
N ALA A 302 -3.46 33.20 7.47
CA ALA A 302 -2.26 33.76 8.11
C ALA A 302 -1.42 32.68 8.81
N GLU A 303 -2.04 31.73 9.51
CA GLU A 303 -1.33 30.59 10.12
C GLU A 303 -0.58 29.73 9.10
N ALA A 304 -1.12 29.56 7.89
CA ALA A 304 -0.43 28.84 6.82
C ALA A 304 0.75 29.64 6.24
N ASP A 305 0.58 30.96 6.08
CA ASP A 305 1.64 31.85 5.62
C ASP A 305 2.80 31.94 6.63
N ASP A 306 2.49 32.06 7.91
CA ASP A 306 3.46 32.01 9.00
C ASP A 306 4.20 30.66 9.01
N ALA A 307 3.48 29.55 8.81
CA ALA A 307 4.11 28.24 8.74
C ALA A 307 5.13 28.14 7.58
N TRP A 308 4.80 28.65 6.39
CA TRP A 308 5.76 28.69 5.28
C TRP A 308 6.93 29.63 5.54
N ALA A 309 6.68 30.78 6.17
CA ALA A 309 7.74 31.71 6.57
C ALA A 309 8.70 31.07 7.61
N ASP A 310 8.18 30.21 8.49
CA ASP A 310 8.94 29.42 9.46
C ASP A 310 9.67 28.21 8.85
N GLY A 311 9.56 27.99 7.53
CA GLY A 311 10.25 26.92 6.81
C GLY A 311 9.44 25.63 6.60
N ASP A 312 8.13 25.65 6.83
CA ASP A 312 7.26 24.54 6.45
C ASP A 312 7.34 24.27 4.93
N GLN A 313 7.26 23.01 4.54
CA GLN A 313 7.48 22.62 3.15
C GLN A 313 6.30 23.06 2.26
N TRP A 314 6.58 23.95 1.32
CA TRP A 314 5.59 24.38 0.34
C TRP A 314 5.25 23.25 -0.64
N VAL A 315 3.95 23.01 -0.84
CA VAL A 315 3.40 22.08 -1.83
C VAL A 315 2.16 22.67 -2.49
N TYR A 316 2.05 22.50 -3.82
CA TYR A 316 1.05 23.21 -4.63
C TYR A 316 -0.38 22.97 -4.17
N GLY A 317 -0.71 21.74 -3.77
CA GLY A 317 -2.08 21.36 -3.42
C GLY A 317 -2.58 21.98 -2.12
N THR A 318 -1.70 22.12 -1.13
CA THR A 318 -2.01 22.80 0.14
C THR A 318 -2.09 24.30 -0.10
N TRP A 319 -1.11 24.87 -0.77
CA TRP A 319 -1.07 26.30 -1.09
C TRP A 319 -2.30 26.75 -1.87
N ALA A 320 -2.68 26.02 -2.92
CA ALA A 320 -3.88 26.33 -3.70
C ALA A 320 -5.15 26.29 -2.84
N GLN A 321 -5.26 25.34 -1.91
CA GLN A 321 -6.42 25.28 -1.01
C GLN A 321 -6.48 26.47 -0.04
N VAL A 322 -5.33 26.95 0.46
CA VAL A 322 -5.26 28.14 1.31
C VAL A 322 -5.70 29.38 0.52
N ARG A 323 -5.14 29.60 -0.67
CA ARG A 323 -5.49 30.74 -1.54
C ARG A 323 -6.96 30.72 -1.98
N ILE A 324 -7.46 29.56 -2.41
CA ILE A 324 -8.89 29.39 -2.74
C ILE A 324 -9.77 29.63 -1.50
N GLY A 325 -9.31 29.20 -0.33
CA GLY A 325 -9.97 29.43 0.94
C GLY A 325 -10.07 30.93 1.28
N ALA A 326 -8.98 31.67 1.13
CA ALA A 326 -8.95 33.14 1.27
C ALA A 326 -9.95 33.79 0.31
N ALA A 327 -9.95 33.38 -0.96
CA ALA A 327 -10.90 33.88 -1.95
C ALA A 327 -12.36 33.61 -1.55
N ILE A 328 -12.67 32.43 -1.01
CA ILE A 328 -14.01 32.14 -0.48
C ILE A 328 -14.36 33.08 0.69
N ALA A 329 -13.43 33.35 1.60
CA ALA A 329 -13.64 34.28 2.71
C ALA A 329 -13.92 35.72 2.22
N HIS A 330 -13.16 36.22 1.23
CA HIS A 330 -13.41 37.53 0.62
C HIS A 330 -14.78 37.60 -0.08
N VAL A 331 -15.16 36.56 -0.82
CA VAL A 331 -16.51 36.45 -1.42
C VAL A 331 -17.60 36.36 -0.34
N MET A 332 -17.34 35.76 0.81
CA MET A 332 -18.27 35.79 1.94
C MET A 332 -18.41 37.20 2.53
N SER A 333 -17.32 37.97 2.55
CA SER A 333 -17.27 39.28 3.19
C SER A 333 -17.76 40.45 2.34
N GLY A 334 -17.68 40.39 1.02
CA GLY A 334 -18.02 41.59 0.22
C GLY A 334 -17.33 41.72 -1.11
N ASP A 335 -16.24 40.99 -1.28
CA ASP A 335 -15.10 41.51 -2.00
C ASP A 335 -14.65 40.54 -3.10
N PRO A 336 -15.25 40.61 -4.29
CA PRO A 336 -14.88 39.76 -5.41
C PRO A 336 -13.51 40.16 -6.00
N GLU A 337 -13.02 41.36 -5.71
CA GLU A 337 -11.75 41.88 -6.22
C GLU A 337 -10.58 41.32 -5.42
N ALA A 338 -10.65 41.37 -4.09
CA ALA A 338 -9.69 40.67 -3.22
C ALA A 338 -9.72 39.16 -3.48
N ALA A 339 -10.90 38.59 -3.73
CA ALA A 339 -11.01 37.18 -4.11
C ALA A 339 -10.33 36.87 -5.46
N ALA A 340 -10.37 37.78 -6.43
CA ALA A 340 -9.67 37.61 -7.69
C ALA A 340 -8.15 37.64 -7.48
N ALA A 341 -7.64 38.60 -6.68
CA ALA A 341 -6.22 38.72 -6.39
C ALA A 341 -5.62 37.45 -5.75
N GLU A 342 -6.34 36.83 -4.81
CA GLU A 342 -5.94 35.54 -4.20
C GLU A 342 -5.87 34.39 -5.21
N LEU A 343 -6.67 34.44 -6.28
CA LEU A 343 -6.73 33.37 -7.28
C LEU A 343 -5.78 33.56 -8.45
N ASP A 344 -5.18 34.73 -8.65
CA ASP A 344 -4.39 35.03 -9.86
C ASP A 344 -3.26 34.00 -10.08
N GLU A 345 -2.49 33.67 -9.04
CA GLU A 345 -1.45 32.65 -9.12
C GLU A 345 -2.01 31.23 -9.23
N VAL A 346 -3.16 30.96 -8.60
CA VAL A 346 -3.82 29.65 -8.68
C VAL A 346 -4.26 29.37 -10.12
N MET A 347 -4.69 30.40 -10.85
CA MET A 347 -5.11 30.29 -12.25
C MET A 347 -3.93 29.99 -13.20
N ALA A 348 -2.69 30.25 -12.77
CA ALA A 348 -1.49 29.90 -13.52
C ALA A 348 -1.10 28.41 -13.40
N LEU A 349 -1.74 27.64 -12.52
CA LEU A 349 -1.46 26.21 -12.39
C LEU A 349 -1.70 25.46 -13.70
N GLY A 350 -0.70 24.68 -14.10
CA GLY A 350 -0.75 23.79 -15.26
C GLY A 350 -1.94 22.82 -15.20
N SER A 351 -2.50 22.47 -16.35
CA SER A 351 -3.69 21.61 -16.45
C SER A 351 -3.53 20.26 -15.76
N GLU A 352 -2.30 19.78 -15.68
CA GLU A 352 -1.86 18.54 -15.06
C GLU A 352 -1.84 18.57 -13.53
N TYR A 353 -2.02 19.74 -12.90
CA TYR A 353 -2.14 19.90 -11.45
C TYR A 353 -3.58 20.18 -10.98
N ARG A 354 -4.52 20.31 -11.92
CA ARG A 354 -5.92 20.69 -11.66
C ARG A 354 -6.76 19.50 -11.18
N VAL A 355 -6.47 19.04 -9.98
CA VAL A 355 -7.16 17.94 -9.28
C VAL A 355 -8.58 18.31 -8.84
N VAL A 356 -9.41 17.29 -8.59
CA VAL A 356 -10.81 17.41 -8.13
C VAL A 356 -10.94 18.39 -6.97
N THR A 357 -10.02 18.36 -6.01
CA THR A 357 -10.08 19.25 -4.84
C THR A 357 -10.04 20.74 -5.23
N ILE A 358 -9.13 21.12 -6.14
CA ILE A 358 -8.99 22.50 -6.62
C ILE A 358 -10.24 22.89 -7.41
N ILE A 359 -10.65 22.04 -8.34
CA ILE A 359 -11.79 22.30 -9.23
C ILE A 359 -13.10 22.43 -8.47
N GLY A 360 -13.37 21.52 -7.53
CA GLY A 360 -14.56 21.52 -6.70
C GLY A 360 -14.67 22.76 -5.82
N ARG A 361 -13.55 23.24 -5.25
CA ARG A 361 -13.54 24.46 -4.43
C ARG A 361 -13.71 25.74 -5.26
N LEU A 362 -13.10 25.81 -6.45
CA LEU A 362 -13.37 26.91 -7.38
C LEU A 362 -14.86 26.95 -7.81
N ALA A 363 -15.50 25.78 -7.98
CA ALA A 363 -16.93 25.72 -8.24
C ALA A 363 -17.77 26.27 -7.07
N GLU A 364 -17.30 26.14 -5.83
CA GLU A 364 -17.94 26.74 -4.66
C GLU A 364 -17.91 28.27 -4.69
N ILE A 365 -16.78 28.88 -5.07
CA ILE A 365 -16.66 30.34 -5.27
C ILE A 365 -17.70 30.79 -6.31
N ARG A 366 -17.74 30.11 -7.46
CA ARG A 366 -18.69 30.44 -8.53
C ARG A 366 -20.15 30.39 -8.04
N ARG A 367 -20.53 29.37 -7.27
CA ARG A 367 -21.90 29.29 -6.70
C ARG A 367 -22.21 30.48 -5.79
N ARG A 368 -21.25 30.93 -4.99
CA ARG A 368 -21.42 32.08 -4.09
C ARG A 368 -21.52 33.41 -4.85
N LEU A 369 -20.76 33.55 -5.93
CA LEU A 369 -20.83 34.72 -6.82
C LEU A 369 -22.15 34.80 -7.59
N CYS A 370 -22.89 33.70 -7.76
CA CYS A 370 -24.23 33.71 -8.35
C CYS A 370 -25.35 34.18 -7.38
N ASN A 371 -25.03 34.46 -6.11
CA ASN A 371 -26.02 34.96 -5.16
C ASN A 371 -26.48 36.39 -5.48
N SER A 372 -27.70 36.73 -5.02
CA SER A 372 -28.34 38.03 -5.29
C SER A 372 -27.48 39.24 -4.91
N ARG A 373 -26.63 39.12 -3.88
CA ARG A 373 -25.68 40.15 -3.43
C ARG A 373 -24.70 40.63 -4.51
N TYR A 374 -24.43 39.82 -5.54
CA TYR A 374 -23.49 40.12 -6.62
C TYR A 374 -24.18 40.40 -7.95
N LYS A 375 -25.51 40.55 -7.94
CA LYS A 375 -26.27 40.82 -9.17
C LYS A 375 -25.85 42.16 -9.76
N GLY A 376 -25.29 42.12 -10.97
CA GLY A 376 -24.82 43.32 -11.69
C GLY A 376 -23.39 43.75 -11.36
N ASP A 377 -22.67 43.05 -10.48
CA ASP A 377 -21.24 43.31 -10.24
C ASP A 377 -20.41 42.69 -11.39
N SER A 378 -19.81 43.54 -12.21
CA SER A 378 -18.98 43.11 -13.36
C SER A 378 -17.77 42.29 -12.93
N ARG A 379 -17.18 42.58 -11.77
CA ARG A 379 -16.01 41.85 -11.25
C ARG A 379 -16.39 40.43 -10.85
N ALA A 380 -17.58 40.24 -10.28
CA ALA A 380 -18.09 38.92 -9.95
C ALA A 380 -18.36 38.07 -11.21
N VAL A 381 -18.85 38.70 -12.30
CA VAL A 381 -19.03 38.04 -13.60
C VAL A 381 -17.69 37.64 -14.21
N GLU A 382 -16.71 38.55 -14.26
CA GLU A 382 -15.37 38.29 -14.78
C GLU A 382 -14.69 37.14 -14.02
N LEU A 383 -14.76 37.15 -12.68
CA LEU A 383 -14.20 36.09 -11.85
C LEU A 383 -14.87 34.73 -12.12
N CYS A 384 -16.19 34.70 -12.33
CA CYS A 384 -16.90 33.49 -12.72
C CYS A 384 -16.43 32.94 -14.07
N GLU A 385 -16.15 33.82 -15.04
CA GLU A 385 -15.65 33.44 -16.37
C GLU A 385 -14.23 32.89 -16.29
N LYS A 386 -13.33 33.55 -15.55
CA LYS A 386 -11.97 33.05 -15.27
C LYS A 386 -11.99 31.65 -14.66
N ILE A 387 -12.83 31.44 -13.63
CA ILE A 387 -13.01 30.12 -12.99
C ILE A 387 -13.49 29.09 -14.01
N ARG A 388 -14.51 29.40 -14.83
CA ARG A 388 -15.01 28.45 -15.84
C ARG A 388 -13.93 28.06 -16.87
N ALA A 389 -13.18 29.04 -17.36
CA ALA A 389 -12.09 28.78 -18.31
C ALA A 389 -11.01 27.88 -17.71
N PHE A 390 -10.64 28.09 -16.45
CA PHE A 390 -9.70 27.24 -15.74
C PHE A 390 -10.20 25.81 -15.57
N GLN A 391 -11.49 25.63 -15.22
CA GLN A 391 -12.12 24.33 -15.01
C GLN A 391 -12.25 23.47 -16.27
N ALA A 392 -12.45 24.10 -17.45
CA ALA A 392 -12.56 23.41 -18.72
C ALA A 392 -11.29 22.60 -19.08
N GLY A 393 -10.12 23.00 -18.57
CA GLY A 393 -8.86 22.29 -18.76
C GLY A 393 -8.54 21.20 -17.72
N SER A 394 -9.47 20.88 -16.81
CA SER A 394 -9.19 20.03 -15.64
C SER A 394 -8.96 18.55 -15.95
N LEU A 395 -8.28 17.85 -15.03
CA LEU A 395 -8.04 16.41 -15.14
C LEU A 395 -9.32 15.58 -15.08
N GLU A 396 -10.30 15.99 -14.29
CA GLU A 396 -11.61 15.35 -14.22
C GLU A 396 -12.33 15.42 -15.57
N HIS A 397 -12.32 16.60 -16.21
CA HIS A 397 -12.92 16.77 -17.53
C HIS A 397 -12.19 15.96 -18.60
N LYS A 398 -10.84 15.96 -18.59
CA LYS A 398 -10.03 15.11 -19.48
C LYS A 398 -10.24 13.61 -19.24
N ALA A 399 -10.46 13.18 -18.00
CA ALA A 399 -10.71 11.78 -17.65
C ALA A 399 -12.11 11.33 -18.10
N LEU A 400 -13.12 12.19 -17.99
CA LEU A 400 -14.47 11.93 -18.52
C LEU A 400 -14.45 11.84 -20.05
N THR A 401 -13.68 12.67 -20.75
CA THR A 401 -13.55 12.60 -22.22
C THR A 401 -12.67 11.45 -22.70
N ALA A 402 -11.70 10.98 -21.91
CA ALA A 402 -10.84 9.86 -22.27
C ALA A 402 -11.47 8.48 -21.99
N SER A 403 -12.60 8.44 -21.28
CA SER A 403 -13.36 7.21 -21.03
C SER A 403 -14.08 6.65 -22.29
N GLU A 404 -13.88 7.26 -23.46
CA GLU A 404 -14.41 6.79 -24.76
C GLU A 404 -13.39 5.99 -25.60
N ALA A 405 -12.21 5.64 -25.08
CA ALA A 405 -11.29 4.76 -25.79
C ALA A 405 -11.25 3.37 -25.11
N PRO A 406 -11.51 2.28 -25.86
CA PRO A 406 -11.64 0.92 -25.33
C PRO A 406 -10.34 0.33 -24.75
#